data_AF-A0AAV3YI96-F1
#
_entry.id   AF-A0AAV3YI96-F1
#
_cell.length_a   1.000
_cell.length_b   1.000
_cell.length_c   1.000
_cell.angle_alpha   90.00
_cell.angle_beta   90.00
_cell.angle_gamma   90.00
#
_symmetry.space_group_name_H-M   'P 1'
#
loop_
_entity.id
_entity.type
_entity.pdbx_description
1 polymer ?
#
loop_
_entity_poly.entity_id
_entity_poly.type
_entity_poly.pdbx_seq_one_letter_code
_entity_poly.pdbx_strand_id
1 'polypeptide(L)'
;MTDRAAVMKLFANKFEDFLNSDLDTSVTGTACNNALLAVKKEAGEELGRDKNERLRQFSKESETATTRLIRLACDCLGPRGDEKSGCRQDWLSFCSLKSFIPSFRSNRFNCFFEAAAALIFHRQQLHQFFNSGILPDNINSKLQSVHLDIDDDKLMSCICAIALFYLKITGPYWRLINSKTVKYFEFNNYVQVLHSSLSAWSSDPRQLLEPSFACVFGDSFSFATSPFFTSVHDFITVHETSLISQALSACCAETLIVTERQLSDFLGDGPYSGHSCKHSDETSLAQLAHCPLTNLIGEGAFGDFDFDCSKRRNASLHNRTSLHTVHRNKTMKFVGSQNARDRQHMFQVARKFAPLLRRESKEQDIAVKVAIKQKFADNQQRKIDRQITAMEKSSRLFDSLSEDGGLCKTSSDVDHLLLWLKSCKKSKLR
;
A
#
# COMPACT_ATOMS: atom_id res chain seq x y z
N MET A 1 4.61 -35.02 -10.30
CA MET A 1 5.31 -33.73 -10.55
C MET A 1 4.27 -32.76 -11.06
N THR A 2 3.69 -31.93 -10.18
CA THR A 2 2.75 -30.89 -10.59
C THR A 2 3.55 -29.74 -11.18
N ASP A 3 3.28 -29.44 -12.45
CA ASP A 3 3.93 -28.37 -13.19
C ASP A 3 3.82 -27.06 -12.41
N ARG A 4 4.96 -26.61 -11.90
CA ARG A 4 5.12 -25.37 -11.14
C ARG A 4 4.58 -24.19 -11.95
N ALA A 5 4.68 -24.23 -13.28
CA ALA A 5 4.15 -23.19 -14.15
C ALA A 5 2.62 -23.11 -14.07
N ALA A 6 1.91 -24.23 -14.01
CA ALA A 6 0.45 -24.25 -13.93
C ALA A 6 -0.08 -23.74 -12.58
N VAL A 7 0.59 -24.08 -11.47
CA VAL A 7 0.22 -23.57 -10.13
C VAL A 7 0.54 -22.07 -10.02
N MET A 8 1.70 -21.63 -10.51
CA MET A 8 2.07 -20.22 -10.50
C MET A 8 1.18 -19.39 -11.45
N LYS A 9 0.72 -19.94 -12.58
CA LYS A 9 -0.21 -19.27 -13.49
C LYS A 9 -1.61 -19.16 -12.90
N LEU A 10 -2.08 -20.15 -12.15
CA LEU A 10 -3.37 -20.07 -11.47
C LEU A 10 -3.33 -19.13 -10.26
N PHE A 11 -2.20 -19.07 -9.56
CA PHE A 11 -1.95 -18.10 -8.50
C PHE A 11 -1.84 -16.70 -9.07
N ALA A 12 -1.08 -16.50 -10.16
CA ALA A 12 -0.97 -15.22 -10.86
C ALA A 12 -2.31 -14.75 -11.41
N ASN A 13 -3.11 -15.62 -12.03
CA ASN A 13 -4.43 -15.23 -12.53
C ASN A 13 -5.41 -14.92 -11.39
N LYS A 14 -5.42 -15.67 -10.28
CA LYS A 14 -6.27 -15.33 -9.13
C LYS A 14 -5.79 -14.10 -8.37
N PHE A 15 -4.48 -13.85 -8.38
CA PHE A 15 -3.88 -12.67 -7.80
C PHE A 15 -4.12 -11.45 -8.69
N GLU A 16 -4.08 -11.59 -10.02
CA GLU A 16 -4.53 -10.58 -10.97
C GLU A 16 -6.03 -10.34 -10.87
N ASP A 17 -6.86 -11.37 -10.78
CA ASP A 17 -8.31 -11.22 -10.57
C ASP A 17 -8.59 -10.47 -9.25
N PHE A 18 -7.80 -10.72 -8.19
CA PHE A 18 -7.89 -10.03 -6.91
C PHE A 18 -7.35 -8.58 -6.95
N LEU A 19 -6.24 -8.34 -7.68
CA LEU A 19 -5.70 -7.00 -7.94
C LEU A 19 -6.65 -6.17 -8.83
N ASN A 20 -7.28 -6.81 -9.80
CA ASN A 20 -8.24 -6.22 -10.73
C ASN A 20 -9.63 -6.05 -10.09
N SER A 21 -9.95 -6.80 -9.03
CA SER A 21 -11.26 -6.72 -8.38
C SER A 21 -11.32 -5.80 -7.17
N ASP A 22 -10.23 -5.52 -6.43
CA ASP A 22 -10.34 -4.61 -5.27
C ASP A 22 -9.02 -4.11 -4.62
N LEU A 23 -7.86 -4.28 -5.24
CA LEU A 23 -6.59 -3.79 -4.67
C LEU A 23 -5.78 -2.97 -5.66
N ASP A 24 -6.26 -1.75 -5.88
CA ASP A 24 -5.40 -0.65 -6.29
C ASP A 24 -4.42 -0.38 -5.12
N THR A 25 -3.29 -1.08 -5.13
CA THR A 25 -2.22 -0.95 -4.13
C THR A 25 -1.41 0.34 -4.29
N SER A 26 -1.95 1.34 -5.02
CA SER A 26 -1.37 2.68 -5.19
C SER A 26 -2.15 3.82 -4.51
N VAL A 27 -3.27 3.51 -3.83
CA VAL A 27 -4.38 4.42 -3.53
C VAL A 27 -4.07 5.71 -2.74
N THR A 28 -2.98 5.80 -1.98
CA THR A 28 -2.65 7.06 -1.27
C THR A 28 -1.69 7.94 -2.05
N GLY A 29 -0.80 7.32 -2.84
CA GLY A 29 0.05 8.02 -3.78
C GLY A 29 -0.78 8.65 -4.89
N THR A 30 -1.77 7.93 -5.45
CA THR A 30 -2.62 8.44 -6.55
C THR A 30 -3.59 9.53 -6.11
N ALA A 31 -4.25 9.43 -4.95
CA ALA A 31 -5.26 10.40 -4.54
C ALA A 31 -4.67 11.81 -4.29
N CYS A 32 -3.60 11.90 -3.46
CA CYS A 32 -2.89 13.17 -3.26
C CYS A 32 -2.15 13.63 -4.54
N ASN A 33 -1.65 12.72 -5.37
CA ASN A 33 -1.06 13.06 -6.66
C ASN A 33 -2.10 13.64 -7.64
N ASN A 34 -3.33 13.12 -7.66
CA ASN A 34 -4.42 13.64 -8.48
C ASN A 34 -4.84 15.05 -8.01
N ALA A 35 -4.95 15.25 -6.70
CA ALA A 35 -5.15 16.57 -6.10
C ALA A 35 -4.07 17.57 -6.54
N LEU A 36 -2.80 17.17 -6.51
CA LEU A 36 -1.69 18.04 -6.91
C LEU A 36 -1.59 18.23 -8.42
N LEU A 37 -2.06 17.29 -9.25
CA LEU A 37 -2.23 17.50 -10.69
C LEU A 37 -3.28 18.56 -10.99
N ALA A 38 -4.39 18.58 -10.24
CA ALA A 38 -5.42 19.60 -10.37
C ALA A 38 -4.86 21.00 -10.02
N VAL A 39 -4.15 21.11 -8.89
CA VAL A 39 -3.49 22.36 -8.48
C VAL A 39 -2.41 22.80 -9.50
N LYS A 40 -1.63 21.87 -10.06
CA LYS A 40 -0.67 22.18 -11.14
C LYS A 40 -1.37 22.73 -12.38
N LYS A 41 -2.50 22.15 -12.78
CA LYS A 41 -3.28 22.60 -13.94
C LYS A 41 -3.83 24.02 -13.72
N GLU A 42 -4.22 24.35 -12.49
CA GLU A 42 -4.67 25.70 -12.11
C GLU A 42 -3.51 26.71 -12.03
N ALA A 43 -2.31 26.29 -11.60
CA ALA A 43 -1.14 27.15 -11.52
C ALA A 43 -0.56 27.58 -12.87
N GLY A 44 -0.92 26.91 -13.98
CA GLY A 44 -0.61 27.34 -15.35
C GLY A 44 0.88 27.34 -15.76
N GLU A 45 1.79 26.89 -14.89
CA GLU A 45 3.24 26.99 -15.09
C GLU A 45 3.97 25.64 -14.91
N GLU A 46 5.14 25.52 -15.56
CA GLU A 46 6.06 24.40 -15.34
C GLU A 46 6.76 24.55 -13.97
N LEU A 47 6.89 23.46 -13.22
CA LEU A 47 7.41 23.46 -11.84
C LEU A 47 8.79 22.79 -11.75
N GLY A 48 9.67 23.37 -10.93
CA GLY A 48 10.98 22.82 -10.59
C GLY A 48 11.83 22.55 -11.83
N ARG A 49 12.36 21.33 -11.90
CA ARG A 49 13.17 20.83 -13.01
C ARG A 49 12.45 20.88 -14.36
N ASP A 50 11.12 20.92 -14.41
CA ASP A 50 10.37 20.90 -15.68
C ASP A 50 10.63 22.17 -16.48
N LYS A 51 11.06 23.26 -15.82
CA LYS A 51 11.54 24.51 -16.44
C LYS A 51 12.84 24.31 -17.24
N ASN A 52 13.56 23.20 -17.02
CA ASN A 52 14.80 22.89 -17.71
C ASN A 52 14.55 21.99 -18.93
N GLU A 53 14.78 22.51 -20.13
CA GLU A 53 14.53 21.81 -21.39
C GLU A 53 15.22 20.43 -21.49
N ARG A 54 16.42 20.27 -20.93
CA ARG A 54 17.17 19.00 -20.99
C ARG A 54 16.54 17.91 -20.11
N LEU A 55 15.87 18.31 -19.03
CA LEU A 55 15.25 17.39 -18.09
C LEU A 55 13.77 17.16 -18.38
N ARG A 56 13.15 18.04 -19.19
CA ARG A 56 11.75 17.96 -19.61
C ARG A 56 11.39 16.64 -20.29
N GLN A 57 12.32 16.07 -21.05
CA GLN A 57 12.15 14.75 -21.70
C GLN A 57 11.93 13.58 -20.72
N PHE A 58 12.28 13.75 -19.44
CA PHE A 58 12.11 12.72 -18.40
C PHE A 58 10.82 12.89 -17.61
N SER A 59 9.96 13.83 -18.00
CA SER A 59 8.68 14.06 -17.31
C SER A 59 7.62 13.16 -17.91
N LYS A 60 7.24 12.14 -17.11
CA LYS A 60 6.14 11.24 -17.45
C LYS A 60 4.82 11.95 -17.20
N GLU A 61 3.86 11.82 -18.12
CA GLU A 61 2.54 12.47 -18.01
C GLU A 61 1.77 12.08 -16.74
N SER A 62 2.08 10.93 -16.13
CA SER A 62 1.33 10.39 -14.99
C SER A 62 1.90 10.74 -13.60
N GLU A 63 3.14 11.23 -13.49
CA GLU A 63 3.80 11.52 -12.20
C GLU A 63 3.84 13.03 -11.94
N THR A 64 3.34 13.50 -10.78
CA THR A 64 3.48 14.91 -10.42
C THR A 64 4.93 15.28 -10.10
N ALA A 65 5.25 16.57 -10.25
CA ALA A 65 6.53 17.12 -9.80
C ALA A 65 6.78 16.85 -8.30
N THR A 66 5.73 16.95 -7.48
CA THR A 66 5.80 16.73 -6.03
C THR A 66 6.14 15.27 -5.69
N THR A 67 5.40 14.31 -6.27
CA THR A 67 5.65 12.88 -6.07
C THR A 67 7.04 12.50 -6.53
N ARG A 68 7.44 13.04 -7.67
CA ARG A 68 8.74 12.81 -8.27
C ARG A 68 9.88 13.34 -7.39
N LEU A 69 9.78 14.57 -6.90
CA LEU A 69 10.78 15.14 -5.99
C LEU A 69 10.93 14.26 -4.75
N ILE A 70 9.82 13.92 -4.09
CA ILE A 70 9.82 13.05 -2.89
C ILE A 70 10.55 11.72 -3.17
N ARG A 71 10.16 11.05 -4.26
CA ARG A 71 10.75 9.77 -4.65
C ARG A 71 12.22 9.91 -5.01
N LEU A 72 12.60 10.87 -5.85
CA LEU A 72 13.99 11.06 -6.28
C LEU A 72 14.89 11.47 -5.12
N ALA A 73 14.42 12.31 -4.20
CA ALA A 73 15.17 12.66 -3.01
C ALA A 73 15.41 11.43 -2.13
N CYS A 74 14.40 10.58 -1.92
CA CYS A 74 14.58 9.33 -1.18
C CYS A 74 15.51 8.34 -1.90
N ASP A 75 15.41 8.25 -3.23
CA ASP A 75 16.29 7.41 -4.05
C ASP A 75 17.74 7.90 -4.00
N CYS A 76 17.98 9.21 -3.95
CA CYS A 76 19.34 9.76 -3.95
C CYS A 76 19.98 9.83 -2.56
N LEU A 77 19.18 10.14 -1.54
CA LEU A 77 19.65 10.55 -0.21
C LEU A 77 19.18 9.62 0.91
N GLY A 78 18.33 8.64 0.61
CA GLY A 78 17.78 7.70 1.59
C GLY A 78 18.72 6.52 1.89
N PRO A 79 18.53 5.81 3.03
CA PRO A 79 19.43 4.74 3.49
C PRO A 79 19.45 3.48 2.62
N ARG A 80 18.48 3.31 1.72
CA ARG A 80 18.41 2.21 0.73
C ARG A 80 18.26 2.74 -0.69
N GLY A 81 18.77 3.96 -0.91
CA GLY A 81 18.75 4.64 -2.19
C GLY A 81 19.51 3.89 -3.29
N ASP A 82 19.54 4.50 -4.47
CA ASP A 82 20.29 4.01 -5.62
C ASP A 82 21.79 4.16 -5.35
N GLU A 83 22.49 3.05 -5.12
CA GLU A 83 23.94 3.04 -4.87
C GLU A 83 24.76 3.58 -6.06
N LYS A 84 24.21 3.52 -7.28
CA LYS A 84 24.91 3.97 -8.49
C LYS A 84 24.65 5.43 -8.82
N SER A 85 23.43 5.90 -8.58
CA SER A 85 22.99 7.24 -8.99
C SER A 85 22.71 8.19 -7.83
N GLY A 86 22.72 7.71 -6.59
CA GLY A 86 22.55 8.50 -5.39
C GLY A 86 23.87 9.01 -4.82
N CYS A 87 23.78 9.83 -3.78
CA CYS A 87 24.91 10.45 -3.10
C CYS A 87 24.76 10.37 -1.57
N ARG A 88 24.20 9.26 -1.08
CA ARG A 88 23.87 9.08 0.35
C ARG A 88 25.08 9.31 1.27
N GLN A 89 26.24 8.77 0.90
CA GLN A 89 27.44 8.87 1.73
C GLN A 89 27.93 10.32 1.79
N ASP A 90 28.01 11.00 0.65
CA ASP A 90 28.39 12.41 0.58
C ASP A 90 27.41 13.28 1.38
N TRP A 91 26.11 13.00 1.27
CA TRP A 91 25.08 13.67 2.06
C TRP A 91 25.26 13.42 3.57
N LEU A 92 25.59 12.19 3.98
CA LEU A 92 25.87 11.88 5.40
C LEU A 92 27.12 12.57 5.91
N SER A 93 28.16 12.68 5.08
CA SER A 93 29.39 13.38 5.42
C SER A 93 29.19 14.88 5.53
N PHE A 94 28.30 15.46 4.71
CA PHE A 94 27.95 16.87 4.77
C PHE A 94 26.98 17.21 5.91
N CYS A 95 25.98 16.35 6.13
CA CYS A 95 24.92 16.62 7.09
C CYS A 95 25.47 16.51 8.53
N SER A 96 25.70 17.66 9.17
CA SER A 96 26.07 17.73 10.59
C SER A 96 24.95 17.23 11.51
N LEU A 97 23.70 17.25 11.02
CA LEU A 97 22.55 16.69 11.68
C LEU A 97 22.31 15.24 11.24
N LYS A 98 21.54 14.50 12.04
CA LYS A 98 21.04 13.20 11.61
C LYS A 98 20.15 13.40 10.39
N SER A 99 20.52 12.81 9.26
CA SER A 99 19.66 12.79 8.07
C SER A 99 18.38 12.01 8.34
N PHE A 100 17.24 12.67 8.12
CA PHE A 100 15.90 12.11 8.33
C PHE A 100 15.21 11.62 7.04
N ILE A 101 15.84 11.78 5.87
CA ILE A 101 15.28 11.30 4.60
C ILE A 101 15.05 9.77 4.68
N PRO A 102 13.80 9.29 4.55
CA PRO A 102 13.48 7.87 4.72
C PRO A 102 13.81 7.06 3.46
N SER A 103 13.64 5.74 3.56
CA SER A 103 13.74 4.83 2.40
C SER A 103 12.38 4.68 1.74
N PHE A 104 12.28 4.99 0.45
CA PHE A 104 11.05 4.82 -0.35
C PHE A 104 10.75 3.35 -0.70
N ARG A 105 11.75 2.46 -0.61
CA ARG A 105 11.70 1.05 -1.07
C ARG A 105 10.73 0.12 -0.33
N SER A 106 10.06 0.58 0.73
CA SER A 106 9.32 -0.29 1.66
C SER A 106 7.79 -0.24 1.50
N ASN A 107 7.26 0.42 0.47
CA ASN A 107 5.81 0.53 0.14
C ASN A 107 4.87 0.93 1.29
N ARG A 108 5.38 1.40 2.43
CA ARG A 108 4.51 1.92 3.49
C ARG A 108 4.00 3.27 3.05
N PHE A 109 2.68 3.41 2.97
CA PHE A 109 2.03 4.64 2.52
C PHE A 109 2.59 5.89 3.23
N ASN A 110 2.89 5.76 4.53
CA ASN A 110 3.36 6.87 5.36
C ASN A 110 4.76 7.37 4.99
N CYS A 111 5.61 6.54 4.35
CA CYS A 111 6.96 6.96 3.97
C CYS A 111 6.97 8.12 2.97
N PHE A 112 5.94 8.21 2.11
CA PHE A 112 5.78 9.32 1.19
C PHE A 112 5.56 10.64 1.92
N PHE A 113 4.63 10.64 2.88
CA PHE A 113 4.28 11.81 3.68
C PHE A 113 5.42 12.22 4.63
N GLU A 114 6.07 11.24 5.27
CA GLU A 114 7.24 11.48 6.12
C GLU A 114 8.41 12.08 5.34
N ALA A 115 8.63 11.60 4.10
CA ALA A 115 9.67 12.14 3.23
C ALA A 115 9.42 13.60 2.85
N ALA A 116 8.16 14.00 2.62
CA ALA A 116 7.82 15.40 2.37
C ALA A 116 8.19 16.31 3.56
N ALA A 117 7.87 15.87 4.78
CA ALA A 117 8.25 16.61 5.99
C ALA A 117 9.78 16.68 6.18
N ALA A 118 10.49 15.59 5.89
CA ALA A 118 11.94 15.56 5.94
C ALA A 118 12.59 16.47 4.88
N LEU A 119 11.99 16.61 3.70
CA LEU A 119 12.45 17.52 2.64
C LEU A 119 12.33 18.99 3.05
N ILE A 120 11.23 19.38 3.68
CA ILE A 120 11.07 20.76 4.21
C ILE A 120 12.10 21.01 5.31
N PHE A 121 12.23 20.09 6.26
CA PHE A 121 13.22 20.17 7.33
C PHE A 121 14.66 20.33 6.79
N HIS A 122 15.00 19.57 5.75
CA HIS A 122 16.34 19.59 5.17
C HIS A 122 16.54 20.63 4.05
N ARG A 123 15.53 21.42 3.67
CA ARG A 123 15.57 22.27 2.47
C ARG A 123 16.83 23.12 2.39
N GLN A 124 17.12 23.87 3.45
CA GLN A 124 18.29 24.76 3.50
C GLN A 124 19.62 23.98 3.41
N GLN A 125 19.71 22.85 4.09
CA GLN A 125 20.92 22.02 4.07
C GLN A 125 21.11 21.34 2.71
N LEU A 126 20.02 20.96 2.04
CA LEU A 126 20.09 20.43 0.69
C LEU A 126 20.58 21.50 -0.30
N HIS A 127 20.05 22.71 -0.20
CA HIS A 127 20.53 23.83 -1.02
C HIS A 127 22.03 24.09 -0.78
N GLN A 128 22.49 24.08 0.47
CA GLN A 128 23.92 24.23 0.78
C GLN A 128 24.74 23.05 0.25
N PHE A 129 24.24 21.83 0.40
CA PHE A 129 24.90 20.61 -0.05
C PHE A 129 25.16 20.62 -1.55
N PHE A 130 24.13 20.89 -2.36
CA PHE A 130 24.25 20.94 -3.82
C PHE A 130 25.16 22.08 -4.31
N ASN A 131 25.30 23.15 -3.52
CA ASN A 131 26.16 24.29 -3.86
C ASN A 131 27.53 24.28 -3.14
N SER A 132 27.85 23.23 -2.37
CA SER A 132 29.08 23.16 -1.55
C SER A 132 30.34 22.78 -2.33
N GLY A 133 30.21 22.26 -3.55
CA GLY A 133 31.32 21.67 -4.31
C GLY A 133 31.74 20.26 -3.85
N ILE A 134 31.00 19.64 -2.91
CA ILE A 134 31.25 18.24 -2.50
C ILE A 134 30.92 17.27 -3.63
N LEU A 135 29.86 17.56 -4.39
CA LEU A 135 29.49 16.80 -5.57
C LEU A 135 30.32 17.26 -6.77
N PRO A 136 30.63 16.37 -7.73
CA PRO A 136 31.34 16.75 -8.95
C PRO A 136 30.51 17.72 -9.80
N ASP A 137 31.16 18.60 -10.56
CA ASP A 137 30.49 19.61 -11.39
C ASP A 137 29.44 19.02 -12.36
N ASN A 138 29.67 17.79 -12.81
CA ASN A 138 28.75 17.05 -13.68
C ASN A 138 27.97 15.99 -12.90
N ILE A 139 27.03 16.43 -12.08
CA ILE A 139 26.10 15.52 -11.39
C ILE A 139 25.13 14.87 -12.37
N ASN A 140 24.69 13.64 -12.07
CA ASN A 140 23.73 12.94 -12.92
C ASN A 140 22.34 13.63 -12.90
N SER A 141 21.51 13.32 -13.90
CA SER A 141 20.20 13.95 -14.09
C SER A 141 19.24 13.78 -12.91
N LYS A 142 19.37 12.73 -12.07
CA LYS A 142 18.53 12.59 -10.87
C LYS A 142 18.91 13.61 -9.81
N LEU A 143 20.19 13.76 -9.53
CA LEU A 143 20.70 14.75 -8.57
C LEU A 143 20.40 16.17 -9.05
N GLN A 144 20.59 16.43 -10.35
CA GLN A 144 20.23 17.71 -10.95
C GLN A 144 18.72 17.99 -10.85
N SER A 145 17.88 16.97 -11.04
CA SER A 145 16.43 17.09 -10.86
C SER A 145 16.08 17.51 -9.42
N VAL A 146 16.67 16.83 -8.42
CA VAL A 146 16.43 17.14 -7.01
C VAL A 146 16.85 18.57 -6.69
N HIS A 147 18.04 19.00 -7.13
CA HIS A 147 18.54 20.37 -6.92
C HIS A 147 17.59 21.42 -7.48
N LEU A 148 17.15 21.28 -8.74
CA LEU A 148 16.24 22.23 -9.36
C LEU A 148 14.83 22.22 -8.73
N ASP A 149 14.38 21.05 -8.28
CA ASP A 149 13.06 20.90 -7.66
C ASP A 149 13.01 21.50 -6.24
N ILE A 150 14.09 21.42 -5.43
CA ILE A 150 14.13 22.01 -4.06
C ILE A 150 14.23 23.55 -4.06
N ASP A 151 14.76 24.11 -5.15
CA ASP A 151 14.94 25.55 -5.33
C ASP A 151 13.64 26.25 -5.75
N ASP A 152 12.64 25.49 -6.19
CA ASP A 152 11.35 26.03 -6.62
C ASP A 152 10.38 26.19 -5.42
N ASP A 153 10.15 27.44 -5.01
CA ASP A 153 9.24 27.76 -3.91
C ASP A 153 7.80 27.28 -4.11
N LYS A 154 7.27 27.32 -5.35
CA LYS A 154 5.89 26.86 -5.63
C LYS A 154 5.80 25.35 -5.46
N LEU A 155 6.80 24.61 -5.96
CA LEU A 155 6.87 23.17 -5.75
C LEU A 155 7.04 22.83 -4.26
N MET A 156 7.89 23.56 -3.54
CA MET A 156 8.10 23.36 -2.12
C MET A 156 6.87 23.73 -1.27
N SER A 157 6.03 24.67 -1.69
CA SER A 157 4.73 24.92 -1.07
C SER A 157 3.79 23.70 -1.20
N CYS A 158 3.78 23.02 -2.35
CA CYS A 158 3.05 21.76 -2.51
C CYS A 158 3.63 20.65 -1.61
N ILE A 159 4.96 20.55 -1.49
CA ILE A 159 5.62 19.62 -0.56
C ILE A 159 5.25 19.96 0.89
N CYS A 160 5.16 21.25 1.24
CA CYS A 160 4.77 21.73 2.55
C CYS A 160 3.33 21.31 2.91
N ALA A 161 2.40 21.36 1.95
CA ALA A 161 1.04 20.85 2.15
C ALA A 161 1.04 19.35 2.51
N ILE A 162 1.81 18.52 1.78
CA ILE A 162 1.96 17.08 2.10
C ILE A 162 2.61 16.90 3.47
N ALA A 163 3.61 17.71 3.82
CA ALA A 163 4.28 17.68 5.11
C ALA A 163 3.34 18.02 6.28
N LEU A 164 2.47 19.03 6.12
CA LEU A 164 1.41 19.32 7.08
C LEU A 164 0.42 18.16 7.21
N PHE A 165 0.03 17.58 6.08
CA PHE A 165 -0.84 16.41 6.04
C PHE A 165 -0.21 15.23 6.81
N TYR A 166 1.11 15.02 6.68
CA TYR A 166 1.87 14.08 7.51
C TYR A 166 1.74 14.38 9.00
N LEU A 167 2.12 15.60 9.40
CA LEU A 167 2.26 15.96 10.80
C LEU A 167 0.93 15.97 11.56
N LYS A 168 -0.17 16.33 10.87
CA LYS A 168 -1.47 16.57 11.49
C LYS A 168 -2.49 15.46 11.23
N ILE A 169 -2.30 14.61 10.21
CA ILE A 169 -3.27 13.57 9.81
C ILE A 169 -2.62 12.20 9.68
N THR A 170 -1.80 11.94 8.66
CA THR A 170 -1.35 10.56 8.34
C THR A 170 -0.32 10.01 9.31
N GLY A 171 0.60 10.84 9.81
CA GLY A 171 1.51 10.50 10.89
C GLY A 171 0.78 10.18 12.20
N PRO A 172 -0.11 11.06 12.69
CA PRO A 172 -0.96 10.79 13.85
C PRO A 172 -1.82 9.53 13.68
N TYR A 173 -2.40 9.31 12.50
CA TYR A 173 -3.11 8.07 12.17
C TYR A 173 -2.20 6.85 12.29
N TRP A 174 -0.99 6.93 11.77
CA TRP A 174 0.00 5.87 11.89
C TRP A 174 0.38 5.59 13.35
N ARG A 175 0.49 6.62 14.20
CA ARG A 175 0.72 6.44 15.65
C ARG A 175 -0.48 5.82 16.34
N LEU A 176 -1.69 6.21 15.96
CA LEU A 176 -2.95 5.66 16.48
C LEU A 176 -3.04 4.15 16.22
N ILE A 177 -2.91 3.72 14.96
CA ILE A 177 -3.07 2.30 14.59
C ILE A 177 -1.94 1.41 15.13
N ASN A 178 -0.78 1.98 15.46
CA ASN A 178 0.32 1.28 16.10
C ASN A 178 0.32 1.42 17.63
N SER A 179 -0.64 2.17 18.19
CA SER A 179 -0.77 2.33 19.62
C SER A 179 -1.20 1.02 20.27
N LYS A 180 -0.67 0.75 21.45
CA LYS A 180 -1.12 -0.36 22.30
C LYS A 180 -2.30 0.02 23.19
N THR A 181 -2.65 1.31 23.24
CA THR A 181 -3.70 1.82 24.13
C THR A 181 -5.07 1.83 23.46
N VAL A 182 -5.11 2.01 22.13
CA VAL A 182 -6.36 2.08 21.37
C VAL A 182 -6.89 0.68 21.14
N LYS A 183 -8.13 0.44 21.57
CA LYS A 183 -8.79 -0.85 21.37
C LYS A 183 -9.53 -0.86 20.05
N TYR A 184 -9.67 -2.04 19.44
CA TYR A 184 -10.35 -2.20 18.15
C TYR A 184 -11.77 -1.62 18.14
N PHE A 185 -12.55 -1.84 19.21
CA PHE A 185 -13.93 -1.34 19.27
C PHE A 185 -14.02 0.19 19.43
N GLU A 186 -12.96 0.86 19.89
CA GLU A 186 -12.91 2.32 20.02
C GLU A 186 -12.48 2.98 18.70
N PHE A 187 -12.00 2.18 17.75
CA PHE A 187 -11.46 2.66 16.48
C PHE A 187 -12.48 3.43 15.66
N ASN A 188 -13.76 3.03 15.70
CA ASN A 188 -14.85 3.71 15.01
C ASN A 188 -14.92 5.21 15.38
N ASN A 189 -14.68 5.56 16.65
CA ASN A 189 -14.75 6.94 17.12
C ASN A 189 -13.66 7.79 16.45
N TYR A 190 -12.46 7.24 16.29
CA TYR A 190 -11.37 7.91 15.59
C TYR A 190 -11.66 8.03 14.09
N VAL A 191 -12.26 7.01 13.47
CA VAL A 191 -12.66 7.07 12.06
C VAL A 191 -13.72 8.15 11.83
N GLN A 192 -14.70 8.29 12.72
CA GLN A 192 -15.71 9.35 12.64
C GLN A 192 -15.10 10.75 12.79
N VAL A 193 -14.15 10.92 13.71
CA VAL A 193 -13.40 12.19 13.85
C VAL A 193 -12.62 12.49 12.57
N LEU A 194 -11.90 11.52 12.03
CA LEU A 194 -11.15 11.66 10.78
C LEU A 194 -12.06 12.07 9.63
N HIS A 195 -13.17 11.36 9.42
CA HIS A 195 -14.14 11.62 8.36
C HIS A 195 -14.74 13.03 8.47
N SER A 196 -15.24 13.40 9.65
CA SER A 196 -15.83 14.73 9.89
C SER A 196 -14.81 15.85 9.66
N SER A 197 -13.57 15.66 10.13
CA SER A 197 -12.50 16.64 9.94
C SER A 197 -12.07 16.75 8.48
N LEU A 198 -11.90 15.64 7.76
CA LEU A 198 -11.57 15.66 6.33
C LEU A 198 -12.66 16.34 5.50
N SER A 199 -13.93 16.10 5.83
CA SER A 199 -15.07 16.77 5.21
C SER A 199 -15.01 18.28 5.41
N ALA A 200 -14.80 18.75 6.64
CA ALA A 200 -14.65 20.18 6.93
C ALA A 200 -13.44 20.80 6.21
N TRP A 201 -12.28 20.15 6.28
CA TRP A 201 -11.03 20.67 5.71
C TRP A 201 -10.96 20.57 4.19
N SER A 202 -11.77 19.72 3.56
CA SER A 202 -11.93 19.71 2.10
C SER A 202 -12.45 21.06 1.59
N SER A 203 -13.28 21.74 2.38
CA SER A 203 -13.81 23.07 2.07
C SER A 203 -12.97 24.20 2.66
N ASP A 204 -12.47 24.03 3.89
CA ASP A 204 -11.68 25.04 4.60
C ASP A 204 -10.55 24.43 5.44
N PRO A 205 -9.33 24.35 4.90
CA PRO A 205 -8.19 23.73 5.58
C PRO A 205 -7.45 24.71 6.51
N ARG A 206 -7.98 25.91 6.80
CA ARG A 206 -7.28 26.93 7.62
C ARG A 206 -6.79 26.40 8.96
N GLN A 207 -7.59 25.56 9.62
CA GLN A 207 -7.18 24.94 10.90
C GLN A 207 -5.90 24.11 10.79
N LEU A 208 -5.63 23.49 9.64
CA LEU A 208 -4.41 22.71 9.42
C LEU A 208 -3.16 23.60 9.28
N LEU A 209 -3.31 24.87 8.92
CA LEU A 209 -2.20 25.82 8.83
C LEU A 209 -1.80 26.37 10.21
N GLU A 210 -2.71 26.31 11.19
CA GLU A 210 -2.48 26.87 12.53
C GLU A 210 -1.44 26.05 13.32
N PRO A 211 -0.40 26.69 13.88
CA PRO A 211 0.57 26.02 14.76
C PRO A 211 -0.06 25.47 16.05
N SER A 212 -1.13 26.09 16.53
CA SER A 212 -1.85 25.67 17.75
C SER A 212 -2.59 24.35 17.57
N PHE A 213 -2.96 24.00 16.33
CA PHE A 213 -3.64 22.74 16.06
C PHE A 213 -2.64 21.60 15.94
N ALA A 214 -2.60 20.72 16.93
CA ALA A 214 -1.58 19.68 17.02
C ALA A 214 -1.79 18.54 16.00
N CYS A 215 -2.96 17.90 16.02
CA CYS A 215 -3.38 16.89 15.04
C CYS A 215 -4.84 16.47 15.21
N VAL A 216 -5.38 15.73 14.23
CA VAL A 216 -6.77 15.26 14.16
C VAL A 216 -7.22 14.34 15.33
N PHE A 217 -6.30 13.61 15.98
CA PHE A 217 -6.64 12.66 17.05
C PHE A 217 -6.27 13.14 18.47
N GLY A 218 -6.00 14.44 18.62
CA GLY A 218 -5.58 15.04 19.89
C GLY A 218 -4.11 14.77 20.26
N ASP A 219 -3.67 15.42 21.34
CA ASP A 219 -2.23 15.60 21.66
C ASP A 219 -1.44 14.30 21.84
N SER A 220 -2.11 13.22 22.24
CA SER A 220 -1.46 11.90 22.45
C SER A 220 -0.78 11.34 21.20
N PHE A 221 -1.21 11.77 20.01
CA PHE A 221 -0.66 11.31 18.73
C PHE A 221 0.10 12.41 17.97
N SER A 222 0.29 13.58 18.59
CA SER A 222 0.82 14.78 17.95
C SER A 222 2.33 14.74 17.67
N PHE A 223 2.73 15.37 16.57
CA PHE A 223 4.12 15.63 16.21
C PHE A 223 4.58 17.05 16.59
N ALA A 224 3.84 17.80 17.42
CA ALA A 224 4.14 19.19 17.76
C ALA A 224 5.55 19.42 18.34
N THR A 225 6.13 18.40 19.01
CA THR A 225 7.51 18.45 19.54
C THR A 225 8.58 18.02 18.54
N SER A 226 8.19 17.59 17.33
CA SER A 226 9.11 17.16 16.28
C SER A 226 9.81 18.38 15.66
N PRO A 227 11.11 18.30 15.35
CA PRO A 227 11.79 19.35 14.59
C PRO A 227 11.15 19.60 13.21
N PHE A 228 10.50 18.59 12.63
CA PHE A 228 9.74 18.76 11.37
C PHE A 228 8.58 19.73 11.52
N PHE A 229 7.92 19.74 12.68
CA PHE A 229 6.77 20.61 12.92
C PHE A 229 7.18 22.08 12.92
N THR A 230 8.25 22.41 13.63
CA THR A 230 8.84 23.74 13.64
C THR A 230 9.26 24.17 12.23
N SER A 231 10.03 23.36 11.51
CA SER A 231 10.51 23.74 10.17
C SER A 231 9.40 23.92 9.13
N VAL A 232 8.32 23.15 9.23
CA VAL A 232 7.15 23.33 8.36
C VAL A 232 6.43 24.64 8.65
N HIS A 233 6.25 25.00 9.93
CA HIS A 233 5.63 26.28 10.27
C HIS A 233 6.53 27.47 9.96
N ASP A 234 7.85 27.36 10.16
CA ASP A 234 8.81 28.38 9.73
C ASP A 234 8.71 28.64 8.22
N PHE A 235 8.61 27.59 7.41
CA PHE A 235 8.39 27.73 5.97
C PHE A 235 7.09 28.50 5.67
N ILE A 236 5.99 28.14 6.32
CA ILE A 236 4.68 28.78 6.13
C ILE A 236 4.73 30.28 6.46
N THR A 237 5.52 30.70 7.46
CA THR A 237 5.61 32.13 7.82
C THR A 237 6.28 33.01 6.76
N VAL A 238 7.12 32.42 5.90
CA VAL A 238 7.91 33.15 4.91
C VAL A 238 7.30 33.06 3.50
N HIS A 239 6.46 32.05 3.26
CA HIS A 239 5.92 31.74 1.93
C HIS A 239 4.40 31.97 1.81
N GLU A 240 3.94 32.15 0.57
CA GLU A 240 2.51 32.36 0.29
C GLU A 240 1.67 31.12 0.65
N THR A 241 0.63 31.33 1.48
CA THR A 241 -0.20 30.25 2.02
C THR A 241 -1.35 29.82 1.11
N SER A 242 -1.66 30.59 0.06
CA SER A 242 -2.78 30.33 -0.86
C SER A 242 -2.64 28.95 -1.53
N LEU A 243 -1.46 28.66 -2.10
CA LEU A 243 -1.16 27.40 -2.77
C LEU A 243 -1.11 26.23 -1.78
N ILE A 244 -0.55 26.44 -0.59
CA ILE A 244 -0.52 25.42 0.48
C ILE A 244 -1.95 25.06 0.90
N SER A 245 -2.81 26.08 1.09
CA SER A 245 -4.21 25.92 1.44
C SER A 245 -4.99 25.14 0.37
N GLN A 246 -4.85 25.53 -0.91
CA GLN A 246 -5.50 24.81 -2.02
C GLN A 246 -5.04 23.34 -2.10
N ALA A 247 -3.74 23.08 -1.99
CA ALA A 247 -3.20 21.74 -2.00
C ALA A 247 -3.69 20.90 -0.81
N LEU A 248 -3.80 21.49 0.39
CA LEU A 248 -4.36 20.82 1.56
C LEU A 248 -5.83 20.45 1.39
N SER A 249 -6.66 21.41 0.93
CA SER A 249 -8.08 21.19 0.65
C SER A 249 -8.26 20.02 -0.32
N ALA A 250 -7.48 20.00 -1.41
CA ALA A 250 -7.52 18.92 -2.39
C ALA A 250 -7.06 17.57 -1.79
N CYS A 251 -5.99 17.55 -1.00
CA CYS A 251 -5.56 16.33 -0.29
C CYS A 251 -6.63 15.81 0.68
N CYS A 252 -7.32 16.70 1.40
CA CYS A 252 -8.42 16.34 2.29
C CYS A 252 -9.61 15.75 1.53
N ALA A 253 -10.03 16.37 0.41
CA ALA A 253 -11.13 15.89 -0.42
C ALA A 253 -10.86 14.48 -0.97
N GLU A 254 -9.67 14.26 -1.51
CA GLU A 254 -9.27 12.96 -2.07
C GLU A 254 -9.12 11.88 -0.97
N THR A 255 -8.58 12.26 0.19
CA THR A 255 -8.48 11.33 1.33
C THR A 255 -9.84 11.01 1.93
N LEU A 256 -10.81 11.93 1.87
CA LEU A 256 -12.19 11.70 2.29
C LEU A 256 -12.83 10.59 1.44
N ILE A 257 -12.69 10.64 0.12
CA ILE A 257 -13.20 9.61 -0.80
C ILE A 257 -12.60 8.23 -0.45
N VAL A 258 -11.28 8.18 -0.21
CA VAL A 258 -10.61 6.94 0.20
C VAL A 258 -11.11 6.45 1.56
N THR A 259 -11.31 7.36 2.50
CA THR A 259 -11.81 7.07 3.85
C THR A 259 -13.22 6.48 3.79
N GLU A 260 -14.13 7.09 3.04
CA GLU A 260 -15.50 6.61 2.85
C GLU A 260 -15.54 5.23 2.20
N ARG A 261 -14.65 4.98 1.23
CA ARG A 261 -14.59 3.68 0.55
C ARG A 261 -13.98 2.58 1.42
N GLN A 262 -12.86 2.86 2.09
CA GLN A 262 -12.05 1.84 2.78
C GLN A 262 -12.47 1.62 4.23
N LEU A 263 -13.12 2.61 4.84
CA LEU A 263 -13.56 2.58 6.23
C LEU A 263 -15.09 2.70 6.34
N SER A 264 -15.81 2.40 5.26
CA SER A 264 -17.28 2.36 5.21
C SER A 264 -17.87 1.54 6.36
N ASP A 265 -17.21 0.44 6.75
CA ASP A 265 -17.68 -0.43 7.82
C ASP A 265 -17.76 0.26 9.19
N PHE A 266 -17.01 1.34 9.40
CA PHE A 266 -16.97 2.13 10.64
C PHE A 266 -17.79 3.43 10.55
N LEU A 267 -18.34 3.74 9.38
CA LEU A 267 -19.06 4.98 9.06
C LEU A 267 -20.54 4.72 8.83
N GLY A 268 -21.40 5.73 9.07
CA GLY A 268 -22.84 5.66 8.78
C GLY A 268 -23.53 4.42 9.35
N ASP A 269 -24.13 3.61 8.47
CA ASP A 269 -24.82 2.35 8.80
C ASP A 269 -23.90 1.10 8.77
N GLY A 270 -22.58 1.30 8.73
CA GLY A 270 -21.60 0.22 8.72
C GLY A 270 -21.71 -0.70 9.95
N PRO A 271 -21.34 -1.99 9.84
CA PRO A 271 -21.49 -2.99 10.91
C PRO A 271 -20.76 -2.64 12.21
N TYR A 272 -19.75 -1.77 12.15
CA TYR A 272 -18.95 -1.33 13.29
C TYR A 272 -19.17 0.15 13.63
N SER A 273 -20.22 0.80 13.11
CA SER A 273 -20.54 2.18 13.44
C SER A 273 -21.17 2.30 14.84
N GLY A 274 -20.82 3.38 15.56
CA GLY A 274 -20.88 3.52 17.03
C GLY A 274 -22.23 3.42 17.76
N HIS A 275 -23.32 3.05 17.09
CA HIS A 275 -24.63 2.82 17.73
C HIS A 275 -25.30 1.52 17.30
N SER A 276 -24.79 0.88 16.23
CA SER A 276 -25.40 -0.29 15.62
C SER A 276 -24.59 -1.56 15.83
N CYS A 277 -23.43 -1.48 16.52
CA CYS A 277 -22.51 -2.60 16.67
C CYS A 277 -23.27 -3.82 17.22
N LYS A 278 -23.69 -4.71 16.29
CA LYS A 278 -24.48 -5.91 16.54
C LYS A 278 -23.68 -6.95 17.36
N HIS A 279 -22.47 -6.59 17.76
CA HIS A 279 -21.49 -7.36 18.49
C HIS A 279 -21.37 -6.90 19.96
N SER A 280 -22.48 -6.46 20.56
CA SER A 280 -22.61 -6.28 22.01
C SER A 280 -22.60 -7.60 22.79
N ASP A 281 -22.40 -8.74 22.12
CA ASP A 281 -22.06 -10.00 22.77
C ASP A 281 -20.66 -9.89 23.39
N GLU A 282 -20.59 -10.10 24.71
CA GLU A 282 -19.38 -10.13 25.53
C GLU A 282 -18.29 -11.02 24.93
N THR A 283 -18.69 -12.09 24.23
CA THR A 283 -17.80 -13.01 23.52
C THR A 283 -17.07 -12.36 22.35
N SER A 284 -17.77 -11.54 21.56
CA SER A 284 -17.17 -10.82 20.42
C SER A 284 -16.22 -9.72 20.90
N LEU A 285 -16.59 -9.02 21.99
CA LEU A 285 -15.72 -8.03 22.62
C LEU A 285 -14.43 -8.67 23.15
N ALA A 286 -14.52 -9.85 23.77
CA ALA A 286 -13.35 -10.60 24.22
C ALA A 286 -12.42 -11.02 23.07
N GLN A 287 -12.98 -11.43 21.93
CA GLN A 287 -12.20 -11.79 20.74
C GLN A 287 -11.50 -10.58 20.12
N LEU A 288 -12.18 -9.44 20.03
CA LEU A 288 -11.65 -8.21 19.44
C LEU A 288 -10.68 -7.47 20.36
N ALA A 289 -10.71 -7.71 21.68
CA ALA A 289 -9.84 -7.05 22.66
C ALA A 289 -8.34 -7.25 22.37
N HIS A 290 -7.98 -8.34 21.69
CA HIS A 290 -6.60 -8.66 21.34
C HIS A 290 -6.29 -8.50 19.85
N CYS A 291 -7.26 -8.04 19.06
CA CYS A 291 -7.07 -7.85 17.63
C CYS A 291 -6.24 -6.58 17.37
N PRO A 292 -5.12 -6.66 16.62
CA PRO A 292 -4.39 -5.47 16.22
C PRO A 292 -5.19 -4.64 15.23
N LEU A 293 -5.02 -3.32 15.25
CA LEU A 293 -5.63 -2.40 14.27
C LEU A 293 -4.99 -2.50 12.88
N THR A 294 -3.87 -3.22 12.75
CA THR A 294 -3.16 -3.38 11.48
C THR A 294 -2.85 -4.84 11.21
N ASN A 295 -2.79 -5.18 9.93
CA ASN A 295 -2.35 -6.48 9.43
C ASN A 295 -0.81 -6.63 9.44
N LEU A 296 -0.04 -5.63 9.90
CA LEU A 296 1.43 -5.61 9.85
C LEU A 296 2.08 -6.81 10.55
N ILE A 297 1.46 -7.31 11.62
CA ILE A 297 1.94 -8.51 12.33
C ILE A 297 1.86 -9.74 11.42
N GLY A 298 0.78 -9.82 10.63
CA GLY A 298 0.55 -10.85 9.62
C GLY A 298 1.53 -10.71 8.46
N GLU A 299 1.66 -9.51 7.88
CA GLU A 299 2.62 -9.24 6.80
C GLU A 299 4.06 -9.58 7.21
N GLY A 300 4.46 -9.16 8.42
CA GLY A 300 5.77 -9.54 8.97
C GLY A 300 5.90 -11.05 9.13
N ALA A 301 4.81 -11.78 9.42
CA ALA A 301 4.84 -13.25 9.54
C ALA A 301 5.15 -13.91 8.20
N PHE A 302 4.52 -13.42 7.14
CA PHE A 302 4.77 -13.88 5.78
C PHE A 302 6.18 -13.51 5.33
N GLY A 303 6.64 -12.29 5.61
CA GLY A 303 8.02 -11.88 5.29
C GLY A 303 9.07 -12.74 6.01
N ASP A 304 8.87 -13.01 7.31
CA ASP A 304 9.73 -13.90 8.08
C ASP A 304 9.72 -15.32 7.48
N PHE A 305 8.54 -15.82 7.12
CA PHE A 305 8.36 -17.14 6.51
C PHE A 305 9.04 -17.27 5.15
N ASP A 306 8.92 -16.27 4.28
CA ASP A 306 9.55 -16.24 2.96
C ASP A 306 11.08 -16.24 3.06
N PHE A 307 11.61 -15.42 3.98
CA PHE A 307 13.04 -15.41 4.29
C PHE A 307 13.50 -16.80 4.77
N ASP A 308 12.76 -17.42 5.69
CA ASP A 308 13.06 -18.74 6.21
C ASP A 308 12.96 -19.83 5.14
N CYS A 309 11.99 -19.74 4.23
CA CYS A 309 11.87 -20.64 3.08
C CYS A 309 13.11 -20.54 2.17
N SER A 310 13.61 -19.32 1.95
CA SER A 310 14.79 -19.08 1.13
C SER A 310 16.09 -19.57 1.79
N LYS A 311 16.28 -19.25 3.08
CA LYS A 311 17.47 -19.58 3.87
C LYS A 311 17.53 -21.05 4.31
N ARG A 312 16.39 -21.65 4.64
CA ARG A 312 16.26 -23.00 5.22
C ARG A 312 15.40 -23.89 4.34
N ARG A 313 15.82 -24.08 3.08
CA ARG A 313 15.05 -24.80 2.05
C ARG A 313 14.62 -26.22 2.45
N ASN A 314 15.46 -26.92 3.22
CA ASN A 314 15.23 -28.30 3.64
C ASN A 314 14.56 -28.43 5.02
N ALA A 315 14.22 -27.33 5.69
CA ALA A 315 13.51 -27.39 6.97
C ALA A 315 12.04 -27.76 6.76
N SER A 316 11.50 -28.62 7.63
CA SER A 316 10.07 -28.92 7.65
C SER A 316 9.24 -27.71 8.09
N LEU A 317 7.97 -27.67 7.70
CA LEU A 317 7.05 -26.61 8.10
C LEU A 317 6.93 -26.54 9.63
N HIS A 318 6.81 -27.69 10.30
CA HIS A 318 6.83 -27.80 11.76
C HIS A 318 8.01 -27.07 12.42
N ASN A 319 9.22 -27.27 11.88
CA ASN A 319 10.43 -26.66 12.42
C ASN A 319 10.41 -25.13 12.22
N ARG A 320 9.98 -24.67 11.03
CA ARG A 320 9.82 -23.23 10.75
C ARG A 320 8.81 -22.59 11.70
N THR A 321 7.62 -23.17 11.82
CA THR A 321 6.57 -22.68 12.71
C THR A 321 7.04 -22.63 14.17
N SER A 322 7.74 -23.67 14.63
CA SER A 322 8.29 -23.72 15.99
C SER A 322 9.30 -22.60 16.24
N LEU A 323 10.18 -22.33 15.28
CA LEU A 323 11.15 -21.24 15.38
C LEU A 323 10.47 -19.87 15.43
N HIS A 324 9.47 -19.61 14.57
CA HIS A 324 8.72 -18.36 14.61
C HIS A 324 7.96 -18.19 15.92
N THR A 325 7.29 -19.25 16.42
CA THR A 325 6.57 -19.20 17.70
C THR A 325 7.51 -18.88 18.86
N VAL A 326 8.67 -19.55 18.93
CA VAL A 326 9.68 -19.30 19.97
C VAL A 326 10.22 -17.87 19.90
N HIS A 327 10.47 -17.36 18.68
CA HIS A 327 11.00 -16.02 18.48
C HIS A 327 9.97 -14.94 18.84
N ARG A 328 8.75 -15.03 18.29
CA ARG A 328 7.68 -14.03 18.47
C ARG A 328 7.16 -13.97 19.88
N ASN A 329 6.99 -15.12 20.53
CA ASN A 329 6.54 -15.18 21.93
C ASN A 329 7.66 -14.84 22.91
N LYS A 330 8.88 -14.54 22.42
CA LYS A 330 10.07 -14.31 23.24
C LYS A 330 10.29 -15.44 24.24
N THR A 331 9.98 -16.68 23.85
CA THR A 331 9.92 -17.84 24.74
C THR A 331 11.26 -18.04 25.46
N MET A 332 12.38 -17.90 24.74
CA MET A 332 13.71 -18.04 25.37
C MET A 332 14.02 -16.94 26.38
N LYS A 333 13.51 -15.71 26.19
CA LYS A 333 13.66 -14.62 27.16
C LYS A 333 12.85 -14.92 28.43
N PHE A 334 11.61 -15.40 28.27
CA PHE A 334 10.76 -15.82 29.39
C PHE A 334 11.38 -17.00 30.15
N VAL A 335 11.85 -18.03 29.44
CA VAL A 335 12.54 -19.18 30.05
C VAL A 335 13.82 -18.72 30.76
N GLY A 336 14.52 -17.74 30.22
CA GLY A 336 15.70 -17.13 30.83
C GLY A 336 15.41 -16.33 32.10
N SER A 337 14.19 -15.80 32.27
CA SER A 337 13.78 -15.09 33.49
C SER A 337 13.28 -16.02 34.61
N GLN A 338 13.07 -17.30 34.31
CA GLN A 338 12.68 -18.28 35.33
C GLN A 338 13.89 -18.76 36.14
N ASN A 339 13.64 -19.23 37.36
CA ASN A 339 14.67 -19.84 38.19
C ASN A 339 15.21 -21.14 37.55
N ALA A 340 16.35 -21.65 38.05
CA ALA A 340 17.01 -22.83 37.48
C ALA A 340 16.12 -24.08 37.49
N ARG A 341 15.35 -24.29 38.57
CA ARG A 341 14.47 -25.45 38.74
C ARG A 341 13.32 -25.44 37.73
N ASP A 342 12.63 -24.32 37.62
CA ASP A 342 11.47 -24.16 36.72
C ASP A 342 11.91 -24.23 35.26
N ARG A 343 13.02 -23.59 34.91
CA ARG A 343 13.61 -23.70 33.58
C ARG A 343 13.95 -25.15 33.20
N GLN A 344 14.57 -25.91 34.12
CA GLN A 344 14.87 -27.32 33.88
C GLN A 344 13.58 -28.13 33.71
N HIS A 345 12.58 -27.88 34.54
CA HIS A 345 11.27 -28.53 34.44
C HIS A 345 10.60 -28.24 33.09
N MET A 346 10.58 -26.97 32.65
CA MET A 346 10.03 -26.58 31.34
C MET A 346 10.71 -27.30 30.18
N PHE A 347 12.05 -27.43 30.20
CA PHE A 347 12.77 -28.18 29.16
C PHE A 347 12.49 -29.69 29.20
N GLN A 348 12.34 -30.28 30.40
CA GLN A 348 11.95 -31.68 30.53
C GLN A 348 10.56 -31.93 29.95
N VAL A 349 9.59 -31.06 30.28
CA VAL A 349 8.24 -31.08 29.72
C VAL A 349 8.29 -30.93 28.20
N ALA A 350 9.01 -29.93 27.68
CA ALA A 350 9.14 -29.72 26.24
C ALA A 350 9.72 -30.95 25.51
N ARG A 351 10.75 -31.61 26.07
CA ARG A 351 11.32 -32.84 25.52
C ARG A 351 10.32 -33.99 25.52
N LYS A 352 9.50 -34.12 26.56
CA LYS A 352 8.46 -35.15 26.67
C LYS A 352 7.36 -34.96 25.63
N PHE A 353 6.94 -33.72 25.36
CA PHE A 353 5.86 -33.42 24.42
C PHE A 353 6.31 -33.25 22.97
N ALA A 354 7.60 -33.00 22.71
CA ALA A 354 8.10 -32.80 21.35
C ALA A 354 7.79 -33.95 20.36
N PRO A 355 7.89 -35.25 20.73
CA PRO A 355 7.51 -36.34 19.83
C PRO A 355 6.02 -36.33 19.47
N LEU A 356 5.15 -35.99 20.42
CA LEU A 356 3.70 -35.91 20.21
C LEU A 356 3.36 -34.80 19.19
N LEU A 357 3.90 -33.60 19.40
CA LEU A 357 3.71 -32.47 18.49
C LEU A 357 4.23 -32.76 17.06
N ARG A 358 5.36 -33.47 16.94
CA ARG A 358 5.88 -33.88 15.62
C ARG A 358 4.96 -34.88 14.93
N ARG A 359 4.36 -35.80 15.68
CA ARG A 359 3.40 -36.77 15.14
C ARG A 359 2.13 -36.07 14.66
N GLU A 360 1.54 -35.22 15.48
CA GLU A 360 0.35 -34.42 15.12
C GLU A 360 0.62 -33.57 13.87
N SER A 361 1.77 -32.90 13.80
CA SER A 361 2.13 -32.11 12.62
C SER A 361 2.29 -32.97 11.36
N LYS A 362 2.82 -34.19 11.48
CA LYS A 362 2.94 -35.12 10.34
C LYS A 362 1.56 -35.60 9.87
N GLU A 363 0.65 -35.88 10.80
CA GLU A 363 -0.73 -36.26 10.51
C GLU A 363 -1.48 -35.12 9.80
N GLN A 364 -1.30 -33.87 10.25
CA GLN A 364 -1.81 -32.67 9.59
C GLN A 364 -1.23 -32.50 8.17
N ASP A 365 0.08 -32.67 7.99
CA ASP A 365 0.72 -32.59 6.66
C ASP A 365 0.14 -33.64 5.69
N ILE A 366 -0.15 -34.85 6.18
CA ILE A 366 -0.80 -35.90 5.38
C ILE A 366 -2.21 -35.49 5.02
N ALA A 367 -3.01 -35.02 5.99
CA ALA A 367 -4.38 -34.58 5.77
C ALA A 367 -4.46 -33.44 4.73
N VAL A 368 -3.58 -32.44 4.84
CA VAL A 368 -3.49 -31.34 3.87
C VAL A 368 -3.15 -31.85 2.47
N LYS A 369 -2.20 -32.78 2.34
CA LYS A 369 -1.86 -33.39 1.04
C LYS A 369 -3.03 -34.15 0.43
N VAL A 370 -3.80 -34.87 1.24
CA VAL A 370 -5.01 -35.58 0.79
C VAL A 370 -6.06 -34.57 0.32
N ALA A 371 -6.33 -33.52 1.11
CA ALA A 371 -7.28 -32.48 0.75
C ALA A 371 -6.90 -31.74 -0.54
N ILE A 372 -5.61 -31.44 -0.75
CA ILE A 372 -5.11 -30.84 -1.99
C ILE A 372 -5.36 -31.76 -3.19
N LYS A 373 -5.06 -33.06 -3.05
CA LYS A 373 -5.30 -34.04 -4.12
C LYS A 373 -6.78 -34.15 -4.47
N GLN A 374 -7.65 -34.21 -3.46
CA GLN A 374 -9.09 -34.28 -3.66
C GLN A 374 -9.62 -33.02 -4.36
N LYS A 375 -9.22 -31.84 -3.89
CA LYS A 375 -9.58 -30.57 -4.53
C LYS A 375 -9.11 -30.49 -5.98
N PHE A 376 -7.95 -31.07 -6.31
CA PHE A 376 -7.47 -31.13 -7.68
C PHE A 376 -8.32 -32.07 -8.55
N ALA A 377 -8.71 -33.24 -8.03
CA ALA A 377 -9.61 -34.17 -8.71
C ALA A 377 -11.00 -33.54 -8.94
N ASP A 378 -11.58 -32.90 -7.92
CA ASP A 378 -12.87 -32.22 -8.03
C ASP A 378 -12.84 -31.10 -9.09
N ASN A 379 -11.74 -30.35 -9.14
CA ASN A 379 -11.56 -29.31 -10.16
C ASN A 379 -11.41 -29.89 -11.57
N GLN A 380 -10.80 -31.07 -11.74
CA GLN A 380 -10.77 -31.75 -13.04
C GLN A 380 -12.17 -32.25 -13.43
N GLN A 381 -12.90 -32.85 -12.50
CA GLN A 381 -14.26 -33.31 -12.75
C GLN A 381 -15.16 -32.15 -13.17
N ARG A 382 -15.13 -31.02 -12.44
CA ARG A 382 -15.87 -29.80 -12.80
C ARG A 382 -15.51 -29.26 -14.18
N LYS A 383 -14.28 -29.44 -14.65
CA LYS A 383 -13.90 -29.06 -16.02
C LYS A 383 -14.50 -29.99 -17.06
N ILE A 384 -14.49 -31.30 -16.80
CA ILE A 384 -15.10 -32.31 -17.66
C ILE A 384 -16.61 -32.08 -17.73
N ASP A 385 -17.29 -31.90 -16.60
CA ASP A 385 -18.73 -31.66 -16.54
C ASP A 385 -19.10 -30.39 -17.33
N ARG A 386 -18.33 -29.30 -17.19
CA ARG A 386 -18.52 -28.07 -17.98
C ARG A 386 -18.37 -28.32 -19.48
N GLN A 387 -17.45 -29.18 -19.90
CA GLN A 387 -17.27 -29.54 -21.30
C GLN A 387 -18.44 -30.38 -21.80
N ILE A 388 -18.90 -31.36 -21.04
CA ILE A 388 -20.07 -32.19 -21.37
C ILE A 388 -21.32 -31.31 -21.50
N THR A 389 -21.60 -30.45 -20.51
CA THR A 389 -22.75 -29.52 -20.57
C THR A 389 -22.65 -28.57 -21.76
N ALA A 390 -21.45 -28.12 -22.13
CA ALA A 390 -21.26 -27.29 -23.32
C ALA A 390 -21.52 -28.07 -24.62
N MET A 391 -21.07 -29.34 -24.69
CA MET A 391 -21.35 -30.22 -25.83
C MET A 391 -22.84 -30.54 -25.95
N GLU A 392 -23.52 -30.85 -24.85
CA GLU A 392 -24.97 -31.10 -24.83
C GLU A 392 -25.76 -29.87 -25.30
N LYS A 393 -25.38 -28.67 -24.83
CA LYS A 393 -26.00 -27.42 -25.32
C LYS A 393 -25.77 -27.24 -26.82
N SER A 394 -24.56 -27.50 -27.31
CA SER A 394 -24.25 -27.42 -28.74
C SER A 394 -25.03 -28.44 -29.55
N SER A 395 -25.20 -29.67 -29.04
CA SER A 395 -25.99 -30.72 -29.68
C SER A 395 -27.46 -30.32 -29.75
N ARG A 396 -28.07 -29.88 -28.65
CA ARG A 396 -29.47 -29.41 -28.64
C ARG A 396 -29.70 -28.25 -29.62
N LEU A 397 -28.73 -27.36 -29.74
CA LEU A 397 -28.78 -26.24 -30.67
C LEU A 397 -28.68 -26.74 -32.11
N PHE A 398 -27.85 -27.74 -32.38
CA PHE A 398 -27.76 -28.41 -33.68
C PHE A 398 -29.04 -29.18 -34.03
N ASP A 399 -29.62 -29.90 -33.07
CA ASP A 399 -30.86 -30.67 -33.24
C ASP A 399 -32.03 -29.72 -33.54
N SER A 400 -32.19 -28.64 -32.77
CA SER A 400 -33.18 -27.58 -33.04
C SER A 400 -32.97 -26.94 -34.41
N LEU A 401 -31.72 -26.63 -34.79
CA LEU A 401 -31.43 -26.11 -36.13
C LEU A 401 -31.79 -27.13 -37.22
N SER A 402 -31.61 -28.43 -36.98
CA SER A 402 -31.93 -29.48 -37.94
C SER A 402 -33.45 -29.69 -38.07
N GLU A 403 -34.20 -29.66 -36.97
CA GLU A 403 -35.67 -29.77 -36.95
C GLU A 403 -36.33 -28.55 -37.63
N ASP A 404 -35.79 -27.35 -37.39
CA ASP A 404 -36.27 -26.13 -38.02
C ASP A 404 -35.81 -25.99 -39.49
N GLY A 405 -35.09 -26.98 -40.04
CA GLY A 405 -34.63 -27.06 -41.43
C GLY A 405 -33.40 -26.20 -41.77
N GLY A 406 -32.70 -25.70 -40.75
CA GLY A 406 -31.54 -24.82 -40.87
C GLY A 406 -31.90 -23.41 -41.34
N LEU A 407 -30.90 -22.53 -41.35
CA LEU A 407 -31.04 -21.15 -41.87
C LEU A 407 -31.34 -21.11 -43.37
N CYS A 408 -31.09 -22.20 -44.10
CA CYS A 408 -31.30 -22.29 -45.54
C CYS A 408 -31.92 -23.65 -45.87
N LYS A 409 -33.21 -23.67 -46.22
CA LYS A 409 -33.95 -24.89 -46.57
C LYS A 409 -33.81 -25.23 -48.04
N THR A 410 -33.51 -24.22 -48.87
CA THR A 410 -33.40 -24.34 -50.32
C THR A 410 -32.06 -23.79 -50.81
N SER A 411 -31.65 -24.18 -52.03
CA SER A 411 -30.44 -23.63 -52.66
C SER A 411 -30.48 -22.10 -52.78
N SER A 412 -31.68 -21.53 -52.96
CA SER A 412 -31.87 -20.08 -53.07
C SER A 412 -31.60 -19.35 -51.76
N ASP A 413 -31.91 -19.96 -50.62
CA ASP A 413 -31.65 -19.37 -49.29
C ASP A 413 -30.15 -19.29 -49.01
N VAL A 414 -29.39 -20.29 -49.46
CA VAL A 414 -27.93 -20.31 -49.36
C VAL A 414 -27.30 -19.17 -50.17
N ASP A 415 -27.79 -18.95 -51.40
CA ASP A 415 -27.31 -17.86 -52.25
C ASP A 415 -27.61 -16.48 -51.65
N HIS A 416 -28.79 -16.31 -51.04
CA HIS A 416 -29.17 -15.09 -50.34
C HIS A 416 -28.28 -14.83 -49.11
N LEU A 417 -27.98 -15.87 -48.32
CA LEU A 417 -27.11 -15.76 -47.15
C LEU A 417 -25.66 -15.43 -47.55
N LEU A 418 -25.16 -16.03 -48.64
CA LEU A 418 -23.83 -15.74 -49.18
C LEU A 418 -23.71 -14.32 -49.73
N LEU A 419 -24.76 -13.79 -50.35
CA LEU A 419 -24.84 -12.39 -50.79
C LEU A 419 -24.83 -11.42 -49.60
N TRP A 420 -25.60 -11.72 -48.55
CA TRP A 420 -25.63 -10.92 -47.33
C TRP A 420 -24.27 -10.90 -46.60
N LEU A 421 -23.60 -12.05 -46.45
CA LEU A 421 -22.26 -12.12 -45.85
C LEU A 421 -21.21 -11.36 -46.66
N LYS A 422 -21.32 -11.37 -48.01
CA LYS A 422 -20.45 -10.57 -48.89
C LYS A 422 -20.70 -9.07 -48.76
N SER A 423 -21.93 -8.62 -48.50
CA SER A 423 -22.23 -7.21 -48.27
C SER A 423 -21.74 -6.72 -46.90
N CYS A 424 -21.89 -7.54 -45.85
CA CYS A 424 -21.37 -7.23 -44.50
C CYS A 424 -19.84 -7.21 -44.42
N LYS A 425 -19.12 -7.97 -45.27
CA LYS A 425 -17.65 -7.86 -45.36
C LYS A 425 -17.20 -6.56 -46.05
N LYS A 426 -18.00 -5.99 -46.95
CA LYS A 426 -17.71 -4.70 -47.59
C LYS A 426 -17.92 -3.50 -46.65
N SER A 427 -18.79 -3.60 -45.64
CA SER A 427 -19.00 -2.52 -44.66
C SER A 427 -17.94 -2.44 -43.56
N LYS A 428 -17.17 -3.50 -43.32
CA LYS A 428 -16.03 -3.52 -42.37
C LYS A 428 -14.69 -3.11 -43.00
N LEU A 429 -14.68 -2.80 -44.29
CA LEU A 429 -13.49 -2.37 -45.06
C LEU A 429 -13.63 -0.92 -45.56
N ARG A 430 -14.54 -0.14 -44.96
CA ARG A 430 -14.63 1.32 -45.12
C ARG A 430 -14.28 2.02 -43.82
#